data_AF-C5Y6Z6-F1
#
_entry.id   AF-C5Y6Z6-F1
#
_cell.length_a   1.000
_cell.length_b   1.000
_cell.length_c   1.000
_cell.angle_alpha   90.00
_cell.angle_beta   90.00
_cell.angle_gamma   90.00
#
_symmetry.space_group_name_H-M   'P 1'
#
loop_
_entity.id
_entity.type
_entity.pdbx_description
1 polymer ?
#
loop_
_entity_poly.entity_id
_entity_poly.type
_entity_poly.pdbx_seq_one_letter_code
_entity_poly.pdbx_strand_id
1 'polypeptide(L)'
;MANHRATAALLLLASLFVAVAISRADARLTMRPNKMATLGHNAHGRGYIADAVASRQPEPTCDDCEQPKPEPEPKPEPKPDPEPEPEPKPKPEPEPEPKSELTCNKVHGVQAGETCCSIGEGAGLTQDQFLGFNPNLCCDKVFVGQWVCLEATSGCHD
;
A
#
# COMPACT_ATOMS: atom_id res chain seq x y z
N MET A 1 30.30 -9.86 67.10
CA MET A 1 30.10 -9.02 65.90
C MET A 1 31.10 -9.41 64.80
N ALA A 2 30.92 -10.58 64.18
CA ALA A 2 31.80 -11.05 63.09
C ALA A 2 31.02 -11.57 61.85
N ASN A 3 29.69 -11.68 61.94
CA ASN A 3 28.91 -12.44 60.95
C ASN A 3 28.26 -11.57 59.86
N HIS A 4 28.06 -10.27 60.10
CA HIS A 4 27.51 -9.33 59.11
C HIS A 4 28.55 -8.82 58.10
N ARG A 5 29.83 -8.76 58.49
CA ARG A 5 30.91 -8.31 57.61
C ARG A 5 31.25 -9.37 56.55
N ALA A 6 31.16 -10.65 56.90
CA ALA A 6 31.40 -11.75 55.97
C ALA A 6 30.29 -11.89 54.91
N THR A 7 29.03 -11.65 55.28
CA THR A 7 27.88 -11.69 54.35
C THR A 7 27.90 -10.53 53.35
N ALA A 8 28.28 -9.33 53.78
CA ALA A 8 28.45 -8.18 52.88
C ALA A 8 29.58 -8.40 51.85
N ALA A 9 30.70 -8.99 52.28
CA ALA A 9 31.82 -9.29 51.38
C ALA A 9 31.48 -10.38 50.34
N LEU A 10 30.70 -11.40 50.73
CA LEU A 10 30.28 -12.46 49.81
C LEU A 10 29.31 -11.96 48.72
N LEU A 11 28.41 -11.04 49.07
CA LEU A 11 27.46 -10.44 48.12
C LEU A 11 28.14 -9.51 47.12
N LEU A 12 29.17 -8.75 47.55
CA LEU A 12 29.95 -7.90 46.65
C LEU A 12 30.84 -8.70 45.68
N LEU A 13 31.34 -9.85 46.10
CA LEU A 13 32.10 -10.73 45.21
C LEU A 13 31.19 -11.42 44.19
N ALA A 14 30.00 -11.88 44.60
CA ALA A 14 29.03 -12.50 43.70
C ALA A 14 28.53 -11.52 42.60
N SER A 15 28.33 -10.24 42.92
CA SER A 15 27.92 -9.24 41.93
C SER A 15 29.04 -8.90 40.92
N LEU A 16 30.31 -8.95 41.35
CA LEU A 16 31.46 -8.75 40.47
C LEU A 16 31.60 -9.89 39.44
N PHE A 17 31.26 -11.14 39.81
CA PHE A 17 31.27 -12.27 38.89
C PHE A 17 30.15 -12.21 37.84
N VAL A 18 28.96 -11.67 38.19
CA VAL A 18 27.86 -11.49 37.22
C VAL A 18 28.21 -10.43 36.17
N ALA A 19 28.96 -9.38 36.53
CA ALA A 19 29.38 -8.33 35.58
C ALA A 19 30.41 -8.81 34.54
N VAL A 20 31.30 -9.75 34.89
CA VAL A 20 32.35 -10.25 33.98
C VAL A 20 31.78 -11.21 32.91
N ALA A 21 30.66 -11.87 33.18
CA ALA A 21 30.04 -12.83 32.25
C ALA A 21 29.34 -12.18 31.04
N ILE A 22 29.02 -10.89 31.09
CA ILE A 22 28.25 -10.21 30.03
C ILE A 22 29.16 -9.63 28.91
N SER A 23 30.49 -9.61 29.09
CA SER A 23 31.43 -8.93 28.18
C SER A 23 32.13 -9.84 27.14
N ARG A 24 31.57 -11.00 26.77
CA ARG A 24 32.19 -11.91 25.77
C ARG A 24 31.25 -12.36 24.65
N ALA A 25 30.55 -11.41 24.04
CA ALA A 25 29.90 -11.60 22.75
C ALA A 25 30.18 -10.43 21.80
N ASP A 26 31.46 -10.12 21.55
CA ASP A 26 31.87 -9.45 20.31
C ASP A 26 31.82 -10.47 19.17
N ALA A 27 30.60 -10.85 18.79
CA ALA A 27 30.36 -11.51 17.52
C ALA A 27 30.56 -10.44 16.44
N ARG A 28 31.78 -10.41 15.88
CA ARG A 28 32.10 -9.72 14.63
C ARG A 28 30.95 -9.86 13.66
N LEU A 29 30.24 -8.76 13.41
CA LEU A 29 29.31 -8.61 12.31
C LEU A 29 30.13 -8.61 11.02
N THR A 30 30.55 -9.79 10.55
CA THR A 30 30.99 -9.94 9.16
C THR A 30 29.74 -9.79 8.31
N MET A 31 29.37 -8.55 8.00
CA MET A 31 28.45 -8.25 6.91
C MET A 31 28.99 -8.95 5.67
N ARG A 32 28.28 -10.00 5.24
CA ARG A 32 28.43 -10.54 3.89
C ARG A 32 27.80 -9.51 2.94
N PRO A 33 28.47 -9.08 1.87
CA PRO A 33 27.81 -8.28 0.86
C PRO A 33 26.71 -9.11 0.21
N ASN A 34 25.46 -8.69 0.39
CA ASN A 34 24.34 -9.23 -0.36
C ASN A 34 24.55 -8.87 -1.82
N LYS A 35 25.02 -9.87 -2.58
CA LYS A 35 25.10 -9.84 -4.03
C LYS A 35 23.66 -9.67 -4.52
N MET A 36 23.32 -8.47 -4.99
CA MET A 36 22.05 -8.20 -5.68
C MET A 36 21.98 -9.13 -6.89
N ALA A 37 21.16 -10.17 -6.76
CA ALA A 37 20.59 -10.82 -7.93
C ALA A 37 19.51 -9.88 -8.44
N THR A 38 19.85 -9.11 -9.45
CA THR A 38 18.91 -8.45 -10.34
C THR A 38 17.99 -9.51 -10.94
N LEU A 39 16.82 -9.72 -10.34
CA LEU A 39 15.70 -10.34 -11.03
C LEU A 39 15.15 -9.29 -11.98
N GLY A 40 15.55 -9.43 -13.24
CA GLY A 40 15.03 -8.66 -14.35
C GLY A 40 13.53 -8.88 -14.46
N HIS A 41 12.78 -7.80 -14.32
CA HIS A 41 11.48 -7.70 -14.93
C HIS A 41 11.73 -7.64 -16.44
N ASN A 42 11.51 -8.76 -17.13
CA ASN A 42 11.42 -8.80 -18.58
C ASN A 42 10.15 -8.05 -19.00
N ALA A 43 10.22 -6.72 -18.98
CA ALA A 43 9.36 -5.88 -19.78
C ALA A 43 9.67 -6.21 -21.25
N HIS A 44 8.62 -6.49 -22.01
CA HIS A 44 8.68 -6.76 -23.43
C HIS A 44 9.58 -5.74 -24.15
N GLY A 45 10.55 -6.28 -24.88
CA GLY A 45 11.66 -5.54 -25.46
C GLY A 45 11.30 -4.66 -26.66
N ARG A 46 11.95 -3.50 -26.68
CA ARG A 46 12.50 -2.78 -27.85
C ARG A 46 13.33 -1.65 -27.21
N GLY A 47 14.64 -1.77 -27.04
CA GLY A 47 15.63 -1.76 -28.10
C GLY A 47 16.06 -0.31 -28.39
N TYR A 48 17.38 -0.10 -28.45
CA TYR A 48 18.17 0.98 -29.08
C TYR A 48 18.49 2.32 -28.34
N ILE A 49 19.81 2.46 -28.15
CA ILE A 49 20.77 3.60 -28.11
C ILE A 49 20.79 4.59 -26.94
N ALA A 50 22.01 4.70 -26.41
CA ALA A 50 22.52 5.80 -25.62
C ALA A 50 22.83 6.99 -26.54
N ASP A 51 22.38 8.18 -26.16
CA ASP A 51 23.12 9.42 -26.37
C ASP A 51 22.65 10.46 -25.35
N ALA A 52 23.64 11.13 -24.76
CA ALA A 52 23.46 12.15 -23.73
C ALA A 52 23.15 13.50 -24.38
N VAL A 53 21.99 14.10 -24.07
CA VAL A 53 21.81 15.57 -24.15
C VAL A 53 20.85 16.03 -23.04
N ALA A 54 21.26 17.10 -22.38
CA ALA A 54 20.63 17.75 -21.24
C ALA A 54 19.36 18.57 -21.61
N SER A 55 18.67 18.98 -20.53
CA SER A 55 17.70 20.10 -20.43
C SER A 55 16.22 19.85 -20.77
N ARG A 56 15.46 19.71 -19.67
CA ARG A 56 14.18 20.37 -19.29
C ARG A 56 13.08 20.63 -20.34
N GLN A 57 11.87 20.23 -19.88
CA GLN A 57 10.47 20.63 -20.21
C GLN A 57 9.69 19.60 -21.06
N PRO A 58 8.35 19.52 -20.96
CA PRO A 58 7.42 19.69 -19.83
C PRO A 58 6.46 18.47 -19.68
N GLU A 59 5.51 18.52 -18.73
CA GLU A 59 4.43 17.53 -18.56
C GLU A 59 3.59 17.33 -19.84
N PRO A 60 2.95 16.16 -20.06
CA PRO A 60 2.10 15.95 -21.22
C PRO A 60 0.81 16.76 -21.07
N THR A 61 0.80 17.96 -21.65
CA THR A 61 -0.43 18.72 -21.89
C THR A 61 -1.14 18.11 -23.10
N CYS A 62 -2.34 17.60 -22.88
CA CYS A 62 -3.28 17.23 -23.94
C CYS A 62 -3.92 18.50 -24.51
N ASP A 63 -3.15 19.24 -25.30
CA ASP A 63 -3.68 20.33 -26.11
C ASP A 63 -3.01 20.34 -27.47
N ASP A 64 -3.87 20.49 -28.48
CA ASP A 64 -3.61 20.85 -29.87
C ASP A 64 -3.40 19.73 -30.91
N CYS A 65 -4.51 19.39 -31.56
CA CYS A 65 -4.56 18.85 -32.92
C CYS A 65 -5.32 19.86 -33.82
N GLU A 66 -4.63 20.59 -34.69
CA GLU A 66 -5.19 21.28 -35.87
C GLU A 66 -4.43 20.79 -37.12
N GLN A 67 -4.99 20.51 -38.32
CA GLN A 67 -6.20 20.89 -39.09
C GLN A 67 -6.32 19.86 -40.27
N PRO A 68 -7.29 19.87 -41.24
CA PRO A 68 -8.33 20.85 -41.54
C PRO A 68 -9.78 20.29 -41.61
N LYS A 69 -10.75 21.19 -41.46
CA LYS A 69 -12.19 20.93 -41.57
C LYS A 69 -12.65 21.02 -43.04
N PRO A 70 -13.38 20.02 -43.59
CA PRO A 70 -14.07 20.17 -44.87
C PRO A 70 -15.27 21.12 -44.73
N GLU A 71 -15.50 21.96 -45.74
CA GLU A 71 -16.74 22.74 -45.86
C GLU A 71 -17.94 21.79 -46.07
N PRO A 72 -19.06 21.98 -45.34
CA PRO A 72 -20.25 21.18 -45.56
C PRO A 72 -21.07 21.72 -46.74
N GLU A 73 -21.49 20.81 -47.63
CA GLU A 73 -22.50 21.10 -48.65
C GLU A 73 -23.83 21.53 -48.01
N PRO A 74 -24.64 22.38 -48.69
CA PRO A 74 -25.91 22.84 -48.15
C PRO A 74 -26.91 21.67 -48.01
N LYS A 75 -27.32 21.41 -46.78
CA LYS A 75 -28.38 20.44 -46.47
C LYS A 75 -29.75 20.97 -46.90
N PRO A 76 -30.65 20.12 -47.42
CA PRO A 76 -32.05 20.45 -47.63
C PRO A 76 -32.72 20.92 -46.33
N GLU A 77 -33.66 21.86 -46.43
CA GLU A 77 -34.45 22.32 -45.29
C GLU A 77 -35.24 21.16 -44.66
N PRO A 78 -35.17 20.97 -43.34
CA PRO A 78 -35.91 19.92 -42.67
C PRO A 78 -37.41 20.26 -42.64
N LYS A 79 -38.23 19.24 -42.93
CA LYS A 79 -39.68 19.30 -42.68
C LYS A 79 -39.92 19.50 -41.18
N PRO A 80 -41.07 20.09 -40.77
CA PRO A 80 -41.43 20.22 -39.37
C PRO A 80 -41.33 18.88 -38.67
N ASP A 81 -40.49 18.80 -37.64
CA ASP A 81 -40.36 17.62 -36.80
C ASP A 81 -41.67 17.45 -36.02
N PRO A 82 -42.28 16.25 -35.98
CA PRO A 82 -43.39 15.98 -35.07
C PRO A 82 -43.00 16.34 -33.62
N GLU A 83 -43.95 16.88 -32.86
CA GLU A 83 -43.73 17.18 -31.44
C GLU A 83 -43.18 15.92 -30.73
N PRO A 84 -42.09 16.06 -29.95
CA PRO A 84 -41.51 14.93 -29.25
C PRO A 84 -42.55 14.32 -28.31
N GLU A 85 -42.79 13.02 -28.48
CA GLU A 85 -43.60 12.26 -27.52
C GLU A 85 -43.01 12.44 -26.11
N PRO A 86 -43.86 12.55 -25.08
CA PRO A 86 -43.40 12.76 -23.72
C PRO A 86 -42.41 11.68 -23.33
N GLU A 87 -41.21 12.10 -22.94
CA GLU A 87 -40.15 11.17 -22.53
C GLU A 87 -40.67 10.27 -21.40
N PRO A 88 -40.42 8.95 -21.49
CA PRO A 88 -40.81 8.03 -20.45
C PRO A 88 -40.16 8.46 -19.13
N LYS A 89 -40.97 8.57 -18.07
CA LYS A 89 -40.49 8.94 -16.74
C LYS A 89 -39.29 8.06 -16.35
N PRO A 90 -38.26 8.64 -15.71
CA PRO A 90 -37.12 7.88 -15.22
C PRO A 90 -37.63 6.70 -14.38
N LYS A 91 -37.15 5.49 -14.70
CA LYS A 91 -37.40 4.34 -13.83
C LYS A 91 -36.78 4.64 -12.46
N PRO A 92 -37.42 4.21 -11.36
CA PRO A 92 -36.82 4.28 -10.03
C PRO A 92 -35.43 3.65 -10.08
N GLU A 93 -34.42 4.36 -9.58
CA GLU A 93 -33.11 3.75 -9.37
C GLU A 93 -33.25 2.60 -8.37
N PRO A 94 -32.54 1.48 -8.57
CA PRO A 94 -32.52 0.39 -7.61
C PRO A 94 -32.01 0.91 -6.25
N GLU A 95 -32.70 0.53 -5.17
CA GLU A 95 -32.22 0.82 -3.83
C GLU A 95 -30.83 0.19 -3.61
N PRO A 96 -29.93 0.86 -2.88
CA PRO A 96 -28.63 0.30 -2.56
C PRO A 96 -28.81 -1.00 -1.76
N GLU A 97 -28.11 -2.05 -2.19
CA GLU A 97 -28.11 -3.31 -1.46
C GLU A 97 -27.59 -3.10 -0.02
N PRO A 98 -28.14 -3.85 0.96
CA PRO A 98 -27.66 -3.77 2.33
C PRO A 98 -26.18 -4.20 2.38
N LYS A 99 -25.30 -3.26 2.73
CA LYS A 99 -23.90 -3.56 3.01
C LYS A 99 -23.84 -4.32 4.33
N SER A 100 -23.38 -5.56 4.28
CA SER A 100 -22.99 -6.31 5.48
C SER A 100 -21.88 -5.55 6.20
N GLU A 101 -22.02 -5.40 7.52
CA GLU A 101 -20.99 -4.76 8.33
C GLU A 101 -19.82 -5.74 8.52
N LEU A 102 -18.61 -5.23 8.35
CA LEU A 102 -17.37 -5.97 8.58
C LEU A 102 -16.90 -5.73 10.01
N THR A 103 -16.81 -6.80 10.79
CA THR A 103 -16.17 -6.80 12.11
C THR A 103 -14.73 -7.22 11.98
N CYS A 104 -13.80 -6.39 12.44
CA CYS A 104 -12.38 -6.75 12.47
C CYS A 104 -12.05 -7.61 13.70
N ASN A 105 -11.55 -8.82 13.47
CA ASN A 105 -11.22 -9.81 14.49
C ASN A 105 -9.74 -9.81 14.85
N LYS A 106 -8.87 -9.38 13.94
CA LYS A 106 -7.43 -9.28 14.17
C LYS A 106 -6.87 -8.00 13.58
N VAL A 107 -6.18 -7.22 14.41
CA VAL A 107 -5.54 -5.96 14.02
C VAL A 107 -4.03 -6.09 13.98
N HIS A 108 -3.39 -5.31 13.12
CA HIS A 108 -1.95 -5.12 13.04
C HIS A 108 -1.64 -3.63 12.99
N GLY A 109 -0.66 -3.20 13.77
CA GLY A 109 -0.14 -1.84 13.70
C GLY A 109 1.02 -1.82 12.71
N VAL A 110 0.90 -1.04 11.65
CA VAL A 110 1.94 -0.93 10.61
C VAL A 110 3.28 -0.54 11.23
N GLN A 111 4.34 -1.26 10.87
CA GLN A 111 5.70 -1.05 11.32
C GLN A 111 6.54 -0.31 10.27
N ALA A 112 7.72 0.19 10.68
CA ALA A 112 8.63 0.88 9.77
C ALA A 112 9.12 -0.05 8.65
N GLY A 113 8.97 0.40 7.40
CA GLY A 113 9.38 -0.35 6.21
C GLY A 113 8.35 -1.35 5.69
N GLU A 114 7.20 -1.49 6.34
CA GLU A 114 6.11 -2.31 5.84
C GLU A 114 5.30 -1.58 4.76
N THR A 115 4.77 -2.36 3.83
CA THR A 115 3.80 -1.93 2.80
C THR A 115 2.51 -2.74 2.96
N CYS A 116 1.41 -2.30 2.35
CA CYS A 116 0.19 -3.11 2.31
C CYS A 116 0.44 -4.53 1.79
N CYS A 117 1.26 -4.68 0.76
CA CYS A 117 1.58 -5.97 0.16
C CYS A 117 2.29 -6.89 1.17
N SER A 118 3.37 -6.40 1.81
CA SER A 118 4.13 -7.21 2.78
C SER A 118 3.31 -7.60 4.01
N ILE A 119 2.40 -6.73 4.45
CA ILE A 119 1.50 -7.01 5.58
C ILE A 119 0.46 -8.07 5.17
N GLY A 120 -0.18 -7.91 4.01
CA GLY A 120 -1.17 -8.85 3.48
C GLY A 120 -0.56 -10.24 3.26
N GLU A 121 0.57 -10.32 2.55
CA GLU A 121 1.28 -11.57 2.33
C GLU A 121 1.75 -12.22 3.63
N GLY A 122 2.23 -11.42 4.59
CA GLY A 122 2.61 -11.90 5.92
C GLY A 122 1.43 -12.49 6.71
N ALA A 123 0.20 -12.07 6.41
CA ALA A 123 -1.03 -12.62 6.95
C ALA A 123 -1.64 -13.74 6.09
N GLY A 124 -1.02 -14.09 4.94
CA GLY A 124 -1.57 -15.07 4.00
C GLY A 124 -2.76 -14.56 3.19
N LEU A 125 -2.92 -13.24 3.05
CA LEU A 125 -4.00 -12.59 2.30
C LEU A 125 -3.51 -12.16 0.91
N THR A 126 -4.39 -12.24 -0.06
CA THR A 126 -4.22 -11.48 -1.32
C THR A 126 -4.38 -9.98 -1.05
N GLN A 127 -3.82 -9.16 -1.93
CA GLN A 127 -3.97 -7.69 -1.87
C GLN A 127 -5.45 -7.29 -1.82
N ASP A 128 -6.31 -7.92 -2.63
CA ASP A 128 -7.74 -7.62 -2.68
C ASP A 128 -8.48 -8.01 -1.39
N GLN A 129 -8.12 -9.15 -0.78
CA GLN A 129 -8.68 -9.55 0.52
C GLN A 129 -8.27 -8.57 1.62
N PHE A 130 -6.99 -8.18 1.66
CA PHE A 130 -6.50 -7.21 2.63
C PHE A 130 -7.18 -5.84 2.47
N LEU A 131 -7.34 -5.36 1.24
CA LEU A 131 -8.07 -4.12 0.96
C LEU A 131 -9.57 -4.24 1.23
N GLY A 132 -10.16 -5.41 1.02
CA GLY A 132 -11.55 -5.71 1.38
C GLY A 132 -11.81 -5.60 2.88
N PHE A 133 -10.85 -6.00 3.73
CA PHE A 133 -10.94 -5.81 5.18
C PHE A 133 -10.66 -4.36 5.62
N ASN A 134 -10.05 -3.55 4.75
CA ASN A 134 -9.61 -2.19 5.05
C ASN A 134 -10.08 -1.21 3.96
N PRO A 135 -11.40 -1.05 3.73
CA PRO A 135 -11.92 -0.27 2.60
C PRO A 135 -11.54 1.22 2.62
N ASN A 136 -11.13 1.74 3.79
CA ASN A 136 -10.69 3.13 3.95
C ASN A 136 -9.16 3.30 3.90
N LEU A 137 -8.40 2.22 3.66
CA LEU A 137 -6.94 2.25 3.64
C LEU A 137 -6.43 2.70 2.26
N CYS A 138 -5.63 3.76 2.27
CA CYS A 138 -4.87 4.21 1.09
C CYS A 138 -3.43 3.68 1.20
N CYS A 139 -3.06 2.70 0.37
CA CYS A 139 -1.77 2.02 0.51
C CYS A 139 -0.54 2.90 0.30
N ASP A 140 -0.63 3.92 -0.55
CA ASP A 140 0.46 4.88 -0.77
C ASP A 140 0.67 5.85 0.39
N LYS A 141 -0.25 5.84 1.38
CA LYS A 141 -0.28 6.77 2.51
C LYS A 141 -0.28 6.06 3.85
N VAL A 142 -0.04 4.75 3.86
CA VAL A 142 0.07 3.99 5.11
C VAL A 142 1.25 4.52 5.93
N PHE A 143 1.08 4.61 7.25
CA PHE A 143 2.09 5.15 8.15
C PHE A 143 2.28 4.26 9.38
N VAL A 144 3.46 4.35 10.00
CA VAL A 144 3.80 3.58 11.20
C VAL A 144 2.80 3.86 12.32
N GLY A 145 2.26 2.79 12.91
CA GLY A 145 1.24 2.85 13.96
C GLY A 145 -0.20 2.91 13.44
N GLN A 146 -0.43 2.99 12.12
CA GLN A 146 -1.77 2.85 11.57
C GLN A 146 -2.28 1.42 11.79
N TRP A 147 -3.48 1.29 12.34
CA TRP A 147 -4.14 -0.01 12.51
C TRP A 147 -4.75 -0.48 11.20
N VAL A 148 -4.47 -1.72 10.84
CA VAL A 148 -5.06 -2.43 9.71
C VAL A 148 -5.63 -3.76 10.18
N CYS A 149 -6.70 -4.20 9.54
CA CYS A 149 -7.35 -5.46 9.80
C CYS A 149 -6.72 -6.60 8.99
N LEU A 150 -6.42 -7.71 9.64
CA LEU A 150 -5.88 -8.93 9.03
C LEU A 150 -6.89 -10.08 8.99
N GLU A 151 -8.01 -9.96 9.69
CA GLU A 151 -9.09 -10.95 9.71
C GLU A 151 -10.40 -10.24 10.01
N ALA A 152 -11.40 -10.42 9.15
CA ALA A 152 -12.73 -9.84 9.34
C ALA A 152 -13.83 -10.85 9.07
N THR A 153 -14.96 -10.69 9.76
CA THR A 153 -16.20 -11.44 9.55
C THR A 153 -17.31 -10.49 9.11
N SER A 154 -18.04 -10.86 8.07
CA SER A 154 -19.26 -10.17 7.66
C SER A 154 -20.45 -10.66 8.50
N GLY A 155 -21.11 -9.74 9.21
CA GLY A 155 -22.35 -10.03 9.92
C GLY A 155 -23.52 -9.23 9.35
N CYS A 156 -24.71 -9.81 9.38
CA CYS A 156 -25.96 -9.04 9.34
C CYS A 156 -26.28 -8.69 10.79
N HIS A 157 -26.47 -7.42 11.10
CA HIS A 157 -27.02 -7.03 12.40
C HIS A 157 -28.53 -7.32 12.36
N ASP A 158 -28.98 -8.32 13.14
CA ASP A 158 -30.41 -8.65 13.33
C ASP A 158 -31.15 -7.60 14.16
#